data_AF-Q56WM7-F1
#
_entry.id   AF-Q56WM7-F1
#
_cell.length_a   1.000
_cell.length_b   1.000
_cell.length_c   1.000
_cell.angle_alpha   90.00
_cell.angle_beta   90.00
_cell.angle_gamma   90.00
#
_symmetry.space_group_name_H-M   'P 1'
#
loop_
_entity.id
_entity.type
_entity.pdbx_description
1 polymer ?
#
loop_
_entity_poly.entity_id
_entity_poly.type
_entity_poly.pdbx_seq_one_letter_code
_entity_poly.pdbx_strand_id
1 'polypeptide(L)'
;MDLGGGMFLKGISKNVDVGFLTLLESLNFCKVGQNLKCPKWPIWVIGIESHYTVLFALDPSVQEENELELRESQIRRAFDARDQSGGGGFITVEAFHQVAQETNIRLPIKKLDDICATGFIVWSELWQVILELDQNLGGIKDATGLMGKKVFDIYHFNGIAKSDINGGGQAMAVEGGMVPMQRPRLTKLNVSVPPKWTPEEYMTCALPPSSSEKDSEVNQPKPVQHAPLVDCIRTRWSRAACSWSGDPPSIVWRMLYYEKA
;
A
#
# COMPACT_ATOMS: atom_id res chain seq x y z
N MET A 1 -0.91 20.22 13.29
CA MET A 1 -0.33 21.44 12.71
C MET A 1 -0.73 22.59 13.59
N ASP A 2 0.23 23.29 14.19
CA ASP A 2 -0.03 24.49 14.98
C ASP A 2 -0.25 25.66 14.01
N LEU A 3 -1.37 26.36 14.16
CA LEU A 3 -1.72 27.54 13.37
C LEU A 3 -1.40 28.85 14.12
N GLY A 4 -0.82 28.77 15.32
CA GLY A 4 -0.65 29.89 16.23
C GLY A 4 -1.89 30.14 17.09
N GLY A 5 -1.76 30.99 18.12
CA GLY A 5 -2.87 31.35 19.01
C GLY A 5 -3.45 30.19 19.83
N GLY A 6 -2.70 29.10 20.00
CA GLY A 6 -3.14 27.89 20.70
C GLY A 6 -4.03 26.95 19.87
N MET A 7 -4.17 27.20 18.55
CA MET A 7 -5.00 26.39 17.67
C MET A 7 -4.20 25.27 16.99
N PHE A 8 -4.51 24.03 17.33
CA PHE A 8 -3.89 22.84 16.73
C PHE A 8 -4.88 22.12 15.82
N LEU A 9 -4.60 22.08 14.52
CA LEU A 9 -5.25 21.16 13.61
C LEU A 9 -4.78 19.74 13.90
N LYS A 10 -5.73 18.89 14.28
CA LYS A 10 -5.55 17.45 14.45
C LYS A 10 -6.28 16.73 13.32
N GLY A 11 -5.73 15.60 12.88
CA GLY A 11 -6.44 14.71 11.97
C GLY A 11 -7.67 14.07 12.64
N ILE A 12 -8.39 13.25 11.88
CA ILE A 12 -9.52 12.48 12.40
C ILE A 12 -9.05 11.59 13.55
N SER A 13 -9.72 11.66 14.70
CA SER A 13 -9.28 11.02 15.95
C SER A 13 -9.77 9.58 16.13
N LYS A 14 -10.76 9.14 15.35
CA LYS A 14 -11.36 7.80 15.42
C LYS A 14 -11.48 7.21 14.03
N ASN A 15 -11.50 5.88 13.93
CA ASN A 15 -11.78 5.20 12.68
C ASN A 15 -13.17 5.61 12.16
N VAL A 16 -13.24 5.90 10.86
CA VAL A 16 -14.48 6.27 10.18
C VAL A 16 -15.23 5.02 9.71
N ASP A 17 -16.53 5.13 9.45
CA ASP A 17 -17.29 4.00 8.90
C ASP A 17 -16.95 3.74 7.43
N VAL A 18 -16.74 4.80 6.64
CA VAL A 18 -16.36 4.77 5.22
C VAL A 18 -15.08 5.56 5.03
N GLY A 19 -14.08 4.92 4.43
CA GLY A 19 -12.74 5.45 4.27
C GLY A 19 -12.63 6.43 3.10
N PHE A 20 -11.44 7.01 2.98
CA PHE A 20 -11.10 7.89 1.87
C PHE A 20 -9.69 7.60 1.37
N LEU A 21 -9.51 7.53 0.05
CA LEU A 21 -8.21 7.48 -0.61
C LEU A 21 -8.21 8.52 -1.74
N THR A 22 -7.05 9.06 -2.10
CA THR A 22 -6.97 10.05 -3.18
C THR A 22 -5.68 9.93 -3.95
N LEU A 23 -5.76 10.23 -5.26
CA LEU A 23 -4.59 10.30 -6.13
C LEU A 23 -3.63 11.42 -5.70
N LEU A 24 -4.13 12.47 -5.06
CA LEU A 24 -3.29 13.56 -4.56
C LEU A 24 -2.26 13.07 -3.54
N GLU A 25 -2.57 11.99 -2.81
CA GLU A 25 -1.64 11.39 -1.87
C GLU A 25 -0.51 10.64 -2.58
N SER A 26 -0.81 9.86 -3.63
CA SER A 26 0.24 9.18 -4.39
C SER A 26 1.15 10.17 -5.14
N LEU A 27 0.64 11.35 -5.44
CA LEU A 27 1.38 12.48 -6.03
C LEU A 27 2.10 13.34 -4.97
N ASN A 28 2.05 12.96 -3.68
CA ASN A 28 2.65 13.67 -2.55
C ASN A 28 2.12 15.12 -2.34
N PHE A 29 0.94 15.47 -2.85
CA PHE A 29 0.30 16.77 -2.61
C PHE A 29 -0.42 16.82 -1.26
N CYS A 30 -0.86 15.68 -0.72
CA CYS A 30 -1.44 15.59 0.61
C CYS A 30 -1.10 14.26 1.28
N LYS A 31 -1.44 14.13 2.57
CA LYS A 31 -1.33 12.87 3.32
C LYS A 31 -2.68 12.50 3.90
N VAL A 32 -3.16 11.31 3.60
CA VAL A 32 -4.40 10.79 4.17
C VAL A 32 -4.07 10.07 5.48
N GLY A 33 -4.78 10.43 6.54
CA GLY A 33 -4.57 9.84 7.86
C GLY A 33 -4.99 8.37 7.94
N GLN A 34 -4.34 7.60 8.82
CA GLN A 34 -4.61 6.16 8.97
C GLN A 34 -6.07 5.84 9.28
N ASN A 35 -6.73 6.69 10.06
CA ASN A 35 -8.15 6.54 10.41
C ASN A 35 -9.12 6.66 9.22
N LEU A 36 -8.69 7.28 8.11
CA LEU A 36 -9.42 7.31 6.83
C LEU A 36 -9.04 6.13 5.93
N LYS A 37 -7.82 5.62 6.05
CA LYS A 37 -7.31 4.48 5.29
C LYS A 37 -7.81 3.14 5.82
N CYS A 38 -8.11 3.06 7.12
CA CYS A 38 -8.58 1.86 7.82
C CYS A 38 -10.00 2.06 8.37
N PRO A 39 -11.01 2.23 7.51
CA PRO A 39 -12.40 2.37 7.93
C PRO A 39 -12.92 1.10 8.63
N LYS A 40 -14.04 1.25 9.34
CA LYS A 40 -14.74 0.13 9.97
C LYS A 40 -15.25 -0.87 8.93
N TRP A 41 -15.82 -0.37 7.83
CA TRP A 41 -16.26 -1.18 6.70
C TRP A 41 -15.25 -1.07 5.57
N PRO A 42 -14.92 -2.15 4.85
CA PRO A 42 -13.96 -2.12 3.75
C PRO A 42 -14.54 -1.41 2.52
N ILE A 43 -14.87 -0.14 2.68
CA ILE A 43 -15.49 0.76 1.70
C ILE A 43 -14.72 2.06 1.75
N TRP A 44 -14.23 2.51 0.59
CA TRP A 44 -13.48 3.73 0.43
C TRP A 44 -14.08 4.58 -0.69
N VAL A 45 -14.24 5.86 -0.40
CA VAL A 45 -14.43 6.87 -1.45
C VAL A 45 -13.06 7.21 -2.03
N ILE A 46 -12.93 7.10 -3.34
CA ILE A 46 -11.71 7.43 -4.08
C ILE A 46 -11.89 8.81 -4.72
N GLY A 47 -11.11 9.78 -4.27
CA GLY A 47 -11.04 11.10 -4.87
C GLY A 47 -9.96 11.18 -5.94
N ILE A 48 -10.38 11.30 -7.19
CA ILE A 48 -9.50 11.76 -8.28
C ILE A 48 -9.82 13.22 -8.62
N GLU A 49 -8.99 13.84 -9.45
CA GLU A 49 -9.01 15.28 -9.73
C GLU A 49 -10.41 15.86 -10.00
N SER A 50 -11.23 15.18 -10.80
CA SER A 50 -12.55 15.68 -11.22
C SER A 50 -13.74 14.80 -10.84
N HIS A 51 -13.52 13.66 -10.19
CA HIS A 51 -14.57 12.65 -10.01
C HIS A 51 -14.36 11.81 -8.73
N TYR A 52 -15.45 11.43 -8.07
CA TYR A 52 -15.42 10.52 -6.93
C TYR A 52 -15.94 9.14 -7.34
N THR A 53 -15.22 8.10 -6.97
CA THR A 53 -15.67 6.71 -7.20
C THR A 53 -15.65 5.93 -5.89
N VAL A 54 -16.26 4.75 -5.88
CA VAL A 54 -16.31 3.89 -4.69
C VAL A 54 -15.49 2.63 -4.95
N LEU A 55 -14.66 2.29 -3.96
CA LEU A 55 -13.93 1.03 -3.89
C LEU A 55 -14.43 0.27 -2.67
N PHE A 56 -14.67 -1.03 -2.77
CA PHE A 56 -15.05 -1.82 -1.62
C PHE A 56 -14.57 -3.28 -1.73
N ALA A 57 -14.42 -3.94 -0.60
CA ALA A 57 -14.25 -5.39 -0.53
C ALA A 57 -15.47 -6.03 0.14
N LEU A 58 -15.68 -7.31 -0.12
CA LEU A 58 -16.74 -8.07 0.55
C LEU A 58 -16.27 -8.64 1.90
N ASP A 59 -14.97 -8.88 2.02
CA ASP A 59 -14.36 -9.41 3.23
C ASP A 59 -13.66 -8.27 4.01
N PRO A 60 -14.04 -8.00 5.27
CA PRO A 60 -13.34 -7.05 6.13
C PRO A 60 -11.87 -7.40 6.40
N SER A 61 -11.49 -8.68 6.26
CA SER A 61 -10.11 -9.16 6.52
C SER A 61 -9.06 -8.47 5.65
N VAL A 62 -9.44 -7.90 4.50
CA VAL A 62 -8.54 -7.11 3.63
C VAL A 62 -7.90 -5.92 4.34
N GLN A 63 -8.52 -5.46 5.43
CA GLN A 63 -8.05 -4.36 6.26
C GLN A 63 -7.15 -4.79 7.40
N GLU A 64 -7.15 -6.08 7.75
CA GLU A 64 -6.36 -6.62 8.85
C GLU A 64 -4.86 -6.42 8.54
N GLU A 65 -4.17 -5.79 9.48
CA GLU A 65 -2.71 -5.73 9.42
C GLU A 65 -2.17 -7.12 9.77
N ASN A 66 -1.28 -7.64 8.92
CA ASN A 66 -0.70 -8.95 9.21
C ASN A 66 0.22 -8.85 10.43
N GLU A 67 0.47 -9.95 11.13
CA GLU A 67 1.36 -9.98 12.31
C GLU A 67 2.72 -9.34 12.01
N LEU A 68 3.24 -9.51 10.79
CA LEU A 68 4.47 -8.87 10.30
C LEU A 68 4.37 -7.33 10.30
N GLU A 69 3.28 -6.76 9.78
CA GLU A 69 3.10 -5.31 9.69
C GLU A 69 2.97 -4.69 11.07
N LEU A 70 2.22 -5.36 11.96
CA LEU A 70 2.07 -4.94 13.35
C LEU A 70 3.43 -4.96 14.08
N ARG A 71 4.18 -6.04 13.90
CA ARG A 71 5.50 -6.23 14.51
C ARG A 71 6.52 -5.22 13.98
N GLU A 72 6.53 -4.97 12.68
CA GLU A 72 7.33 -3.92 12.05
C GLU A 72 6.98 -2.55 12.64
N SER A 73 5.69 -2.20 12.72
CA SER A 73 5.26 -0.92 13.27
C SER A 73 5.68 -0.75 14.74
N GLN A 74 5.56 -1.81 15.54
CA GLN A 74 6.00 -1.80 16.94
C GLN A 74 7.49 -1.54 17.07
N ILE A 75 8.32 -2.29 16.32
CA ILE A 75 9.78 -2.17 16.40
C ILE A 75 10.25 -0.85 15.78
N ARG A 76 9.62 -0.43 14.67
CA ARG A 76 9.89 0.86 14.02
C ARG A 76 9.59 2.02 14.95
N ARG A 77 8.46 1.99 15.67
CA ARG A 77 8.12 3.02 16.65
C ARG A 77 9.15 3.09 17.78
N ALA A 78 9.57 1.94 18.31
CA ALA A 78 10.59 1.90 19.36
C ALA A 78 11.94 2.44 18.84
N PHE A 79 12.30 2.11 17.60
CA PHE A 79 13.50 2.60 16.94
C PHE A 79 13.46 4.12 16.74
N ASP A 80 12.40 4.64 16.10
CA ASP A 80 12.23 6.07 15.81
C ASP A 80 12.14 6.90 17.11
N ALA A 81 11.62 6.33 18.22
CA ALA A 81 11.60 6.99 19.51
C ALA A 81 13.00 7.19 20.13
N ARG A 82 14.00 6.41 19.69
CA ARG A 82 15.41 6.56 20.10
C ARG A 82 16.27 7.20 19.01
N ASP A 83 15.72 7.48 17.84
CA ASP A 83 16.40 8.17 16.75
C ASP A 83 16.56 9.66 17.08
N GLN A 84 17.73 10.02 17.63
CA GLN A 84 18.11 11.41 17.91
C GLN A 84 18.57 12.16 16.65
N SER A 85 18.74 11.49 15.51
CA SER A 85 19.21 12.10 14.26
C SER A 85 18.14 12.90 13.53
N GLY A 86 16.89 12.89 14.02
CA GLY A 86 15.79 13.61 13.39
C GLY A 86 15.22 12.90 12.16
N GLY A 87 15.35 11.57 12.08
CA GLY A 87 14.82 10.75 10.98
C GLY A 87 15.88 10.23 10.00
N GLY A 88 17.16 10.29 10.36
CA GLY A 88 18.27 9.72 9.58
C GLY A 88 18.26 8.19 9.52
N GLY A 89 17.44 7.52 10.34
CA GLY A 89 17.23 6.07 10.24
C GLY A 89 18.34 5.22 10.87
N PHE A 90 19.09 5.78 11.83
CA PHE A 90 20.10 5.08 12.61
C PHE A 90 20.04 5.46 14.09
N ILE A 91 20.46 4.56 14.97
CA ILE A 91 20.54 4.74 16.43
C ILE A 91 21.90 4.29 16.97
N THR A 92 22.30 4.73 18.15
CA THR A 92 23.53 4.24 18.79
C THR A 92 23.36 2.81 19.32
N VAL A 93 24.48 2.13 19.62
CA VAL A 93 24.44 0.78 20.21
C VAL A 93 23.71 0.76 21.55
N GLU A 94 23.88 1.80 22.38
CA GLU A 94 23.18 1.92 23.67
C GLU A 94 21.67 2.04 23.48
N ALA A 95 21.24 2.84 22.51
CA ALA A 95 19.83 2.98 22.14
C ALA A 95 19.26 1.66 21.59
N PHE A 96 20.04 0.92 20.79
CA PHE A 96 19.63 -0.37 20.26
C PHE A 96 19.36 -1.40 21.36
N HIS A 97 20.19 -1.48 22.40
CA HIS A 97 19.93 -2.37 23.53
C HIS A 97 18.59 -2.07 24.21
N GLN A 98 18.19 -0.81 24.29
CA GLN A 98 16.90 -0.39 24.85
C GLN A 98 15.75 -0.82 23.93
N VAL A 99 15.89 -0.62 22.62
CA VAL A 99 14.89 -1.07 21.61
C VAL A 99 14.72 -2.59 21.67
N ALA A 100 15.82 -3.35 21.73
CA ALA A 100 15.79 -4.81 21.80
C ALA A 100 15.07 -5.30 23.06
N GLN A 101 15.30 -4.66 24.21
CA GLN A 101 14.59 -5.00 25.46
C GLN A 101 13.10 -4.65 25.38
N GLU A 102 12.75 -3.44 24.91
CA GLU A 102 11.37 -2.95 24.81
C GLU A 102 10.52 -3.81 23.85
N THR A 103 11.14 -4.30 22.77
CA THR A 103 10.47 -5.10 21.75
C THR A 103 10.62 -6.61 21.97
N ASN A 104 11.32 -7.03 23.03
CA ASN A 104 11.63 -8.44 23.36
C ASN A 104 12.35 -9.18 22.22
N ILE A 105 13.34 -8.52 21.58
CA ILE A 105 14.22 -9.11 20.56
C ILE A 105 15.47 -9.65 21.26
N ARG A 106 15.80 -10.91 20.98
CA ARG A 106 16.96 -11.60 21.55
C ARG A 106 17.89 -12.06 20.44
N LEU A 107 18.88 -11.23 20.12
CA LEU A 107 19.86 -11.59 19.10
C LEU A 107 20.88 -12.62 19.63
N PRO A 108 21.24 -13.64 18.84
CA PRO A 108 22.42 -14.46 19.10
C PRO A 108 23.68 -13.59 19.12
N ILE A 109 24.64 -13.94 19.99
CA ILE A 109 25.86 -13.15 20.24
C ILE A 109 26.57 -12.77 18.93
N LYS A 110 26.73 -13.70 17.99
CA LYS A 110 27.35 -13.42 16.68
C LYS A 110 26.67 -12.29 15.91
N LYS A 111 25.34 -12.34 15.74
CA LYS A 111 24.59 -11.30 15.01
C LYS A 111 24.60 -9.96 15.74
N LEU A 112 24.69 -10.00 17.07
CA LEU A 112 24.80 -8.80 17.90
C LEU A 112 26.17 -8.14 17.73
N ASP A 113 27.25 -8.92 17.72
CA ASP A 113 28.60 -8.41 17.47
C ASP A 113 28.72 -7.81 16.07
N ASP A 114 28.16 -8.49 15.05
CA ASP A 114 28.17 -8.03 13.66
C ASP A 114 27.44 -6.70 13.49
N ILE A 115 26.23 -6.56 14.05
CA ILE A 115 25.44 -5.33 13.89
C ILE A 115 26.01 -4.16 14.71
N CYS A 116 26.66 -4.45 15.85
CA CYS A 116 27.28 -3.43 16.69
C CYS A 116 28.68 -3.02 16.21
N ALA A 117 29.30 -3.76 15.29
CA ALA A 117 30.68 -3.54 14.85
C ALA A 117 30.93 -2.13 14.24
N THR A 118 29.90 -1.55 13.62
CA THR A 118 29.94 -0.22 12.99
C THR A 118 29.80 0.93 14.00
N GLY A 119 29.41 0.64 15.26
CA GLY A 119 29.17 1.63 16.31
C GLY A 119 27.81 2.35 16.23
N PHE A 120 27.01 2.08 15.21
CA PHE A 120 25.64 2.58 15.07
C PHE A 120 24.79 1.56 14.31
N ILE A 121 23.50 1.51 14.62
CA ILE A 121 22.57 0.53 14.05
C ILE A 121 21.66 1.23 13.06
N VAL A 122 21.68 0.80 11.80
CA VAL A 122 20.78 1.30 10.76
C VAL A 122 19.49 0.48 10.76
N TRP A 123 18.34 1.14 10.58
CA TRP A 123 17.03 0.46 10.56
C TRP A 123 16.99 -0.72 9.58
N SER A 124 17.51 -0.52 8.37
CA SER A 124 17.49 -1.56 7.32
C SER A 124 18.27 -2.80 7.74
N GLU A 125 19.42 -2.63 8.36
CA GLU A 125 20.27 -3.74 8.82
C GLU A 125 19.61 -4.48 9.99
N LEU A 126 19.07 -3.74 10.95
CA LEU A 126 18.34 -4.32 12.08
C LEU A 126 17.11 -5.11 11.60
N TRP A 127 16.34 -4.52 10.69
CA TRP A 127 15.14 -5.16 10.16
C TRP A 127 15.49 -6.46 9.41
N GLN A 128 16.56 -6.47 8.61
CA GLN A 128 17.07 -7.69 7.95
C GLN A 128 17.40 -8.79 8.97
N VAL A 129 18.10 -8.44 10.05
CA VAL A 129 18.44 -9.39 11.11
C VAL A 129 17.18 -9.97 11.78
N ILE A 130 16.17 -9.15 12.04
CA ILE A 130 14.90 -9.54 12.67
C ILE A 130 14.08 -10.47 11.76
N LEU A 131 14.09 -10.22 10.45
CA LEU A 131 13.39 -11.07 9.47
C LEU A 131 13.96 -12.48 9.41
N GLU A 132 15.26 -12.65 9.67
CA GLU A 132 15.89 -13.97 9.71
C GLU A 132 15.88 -14.63 11.10
N LEU A 133 15.42 -13.91 12.13
CA LEU A 133 15.43 -14.35 13.51
C LEU A 133 14.17 -15.18 13.81
N ASP A 134 14.34 -16.28 14.54
CA ASP A 134 13.22 -17.15 14.91
C ASP A 134 12.19 -16.41 15.78
N GLN A 135 10.91 -16.75 15.64
CA GLN A 135 9.81 -16.13 16.37
C GLN A 135 10.00 -16.21 17.91
N ASN A 136 10.56 -17.31 18.41
CA ASN A 136 10.85 -17.51 19.83
C ASN A 136 11.88 -16.51 20.39
N LEU A 137 12.69 -15.92 19.52
CA LEU A 137 13.69 -14.91 19.85
C LEU A 137 13.20 -13.48 19.54
N GLY A 138 11.91 -13.33 19.24
CA GLY A 138 11.29 -12.05 18.92
C GLY A 138 11.45 -11.63 17.45
N GLY A 139 11.94 -12.53 16.59
CA GLY A 139 12.04 -12.33 15.15
C GLY A 139 10.76 -12.69 14.40
N ILE A 140 10.84 -12.65 13.06
CA ILE A 140 9.68 -12.89 12.17
C ILE A 140 10.07 -13.85 11.03
N LYS A 141 11.01 -14.76 11.28
CA LYS A 141 11.44 -15.74 10.30
C LYS A 141 10.27 -16.59 9.87
N ASP A 142 9.88 -16.41 8.62
CA ASP A 142 8.87 -17.21 7.96
C ASP A 142 9.53 -18.33 7.16
N ALA A 143 9.33 -19.57 7.61
CA ALA A 143 9.80 -20.74 6.87
C ALA A 143 9.05 -20.94 5.54
N THR A 144 7.90 -20.29 5.34
CA THR A 144 7.04 -20.45 4.16
C THR A 144 7.25 -19.37 3.09
N GLY A 145 7.88 -18.23 3.43
CA GLY A 145 8.06 -17.07 2.53
C GLY A 145 6.76 -16.39 2.09
N LEU A 146 5.62 -16.73 2.70
CA LEU A 146 4.29 -16.23 2.38
C LEU A 146 3.79 -15.17 3.37
N MET A 147 4.45 -14.98 4.51
CA MET A 147 4.09 -13.99 5.52
C MET A 147 4.15 -12.59 4.94
N GLY A 148 3.00 -11.91 4.96
CA GLY A 148 2.84 -10.55 4.42
C GLY A 148 2.33 -10.52 2.99
N LYS A 149 2.25 -11.67 2.30
CA LYS A 149 1.54 -11.75 1.02
C LYS A 149 0.04 -11.60 1.27
N LYS A 150 -0.57 -10.58 0.68
CA LYS A 150 -2.03 -10.42 0.68
C LYS A 150 -2.54 -10.61 -0.73
N VAL A 151 -3.52 -11.50 -0.91
CA VAL A 151 -4.24 -11.64 -2.18
C VAL A 151 -5.72 -11.57 -1.87
N PHE A 152 -6.41 -10.59 -2.45
CA PHE A 152 -7.82 -10.38 -2.19
C PHE A 152 -8.50 -9.70 -3.37
N ASP A 153 -9.83 -9.78 -3.39
CA ASP A 153 -10.65 -9.14 -4.42
C ASP A 153 -11.26 -7.84 -3.89
N ILE A 154 -11.23 -6.80 -4.71
CA ILE A 154 -11.91 -5.53 -4.46
C ILE A 154 -12.76 -5.16 -5.67
N TYR A 155 -13.77 -4.35 -5.44
CA TYR A 155 -14.78 -3.96 -6.42
C TYR A 155 -14.79 -2.45 -6.55
N HIS A 156 -14.75 -1.98 -7.79
CA HIS A 156 -14.78 -0.58 -8.16
C HIS A 156 -16.11 -0.24 -8.80
N PHE A 157 -16.76 0.78 -8.25
CA PHE A 157 -18.01 1.34 -8.75
C PHE A 157 -17.78 2.80 -9.14
N ASN A 158 -17.91 3.11 -10.43
CA ASN A 158 -17.60 4.43 -10.97
C ASN A 158 -18.82 5.34 -11.14
N GLY A 159 -20.04 4.87 -10.89
CA GLY A 159 -21.27 5.68 -11.03
C GLY A 159 -21.63 6.14 -12.45
N ILE A 160 -20.76 5.94 -13.44
CA ILE A 160 -20.99 6.34 -14.84
C ILE A 160 -21.80 5.25 -15.54
N ALA A 161 -23.06 5.56 -15.87
CA ALA A 161 -23.92 4.67 -16.63
C ALA A 161 -23.40 4.54 -18.08
N LYS A 162 -23.13 3.30 -18.52
CA LYS A 162 -22.76 2.99 -19.90
C LYS A 162 -23.80 2.06 -20.52
N SER A 163 -24.02 2.19 -21.83
CA SER A 163 -24.80 1.22 -22.58
C SER A 163 -24.08 -0.13 -22.60
N ASP A 164 -24.76 -1.18 -22.17
CA ASP A 164 -24.25 -2.55 -22.27
C ASP A 164 -24.44 -3.06 -23.70
N ILE A 165 -23.41 -2.93 -24.53
CA ILE A 165 -23.43 -3.45 -25.91
C ILE A 165 -23.25 -4.99 -25.93
N ASN A 166 -22.69 -5.57 -24.86
CA ASN A 166 -22.31 -7.00 -24.79
C ASN A 166 -23.12 -7.85 -23.78
N GLY A 167 -24.08 -7.26 -23.07
CA GLY A 167 -24.98 -8.03 -22.21
C GLY A 167 -26.27 -8.30 -22.96
N GLY A 168 -26.70 -9.55 -23.09
CA GLY A 168 -28.00 -9.95 -23.66
C GLY A 168 -29.22 -9.48 -22.84
N GLY A 169 -29.17 -8.26 -22.28
CA GLY A 169 -30.26 -7.62 -21.56
C GLY A 169 -31.26 -7.04 -22.55
N GLN A 170 -32.50 -7.50 -22.43
CA GLN A 170 -33.66 -7.02 -23.18
C GLN A 170 -33.71 -5.48 -23.17
N ALA A 171 -33.63 -4.88 -24.35
CA ALA A 171 -34.07 -3.50 -24.54
C ALA A 171 -35.55 -3.42 -24.14
N MET A 172 -35.91 -2.48 -23.25
CA MET A 172 -37.32 -2.20 -23.01
C MET A 172 -37.89 -1.55 -24.29
N ALA A 173 -38.83 -2.23 -24.93
CA ALA A 173 -39.60 -1.66 -26.02
C ALA A 173 -40.54 -0.59 -25.44
N VAL A 174 -40.19 0.67 -25.64
CA VAL A 174 -41.09 1.80 -25.45
C VAL A 174 -41.49 2.28 -26.85
N GLU A 175 -42.80 2.47 -27.08
CA GLU A 175 -43.30 3.02 -28.35
C GLU A 175 -42.57 4.34 -28.66
N GLY A 176 -41.68 4.32 -29.67
CA GLY A 176 -40.88 5.47 -30.08
C GLY A 176 -39.36 5.24 -30.24
N GLY A 177 -38.80 4.10 -29.81
CA GLY A 177 -37.41 3.74 -30.09
C GLY A 177 -36.73 2.90 -29.00
N MET A 178 -35.66 2.18 -29.37
CA MET A 178 -34.84 1.40 -28.42
C MET A 178 -33.98 2.35 -27.56
N VAL A 179 -34.30 2.51 -26.28
CA VAL A 179 -33.41 3.18 -25.34
C VAL A 179 -32.43 2.14 -24.79
N PRO A 180 -31.11 2.23 -25.08
CA PRO A 180 -30.14 1.30 -24.52
C PRO A 180 -30.14 1.45 -22.99
N MET A 181 -30.34 0.34 -22.29
CA MET A 181 -30.37 0.35 -20.82
C MET A 181 -28.95 0.68 -20.33
N GLN A 182 -28.77 1.89 -19.81
CA GLN A 182 -27.49 2.32 -19.27
C GLN A 182 -27.39 1.87 -17.82
N ARG A 183 -26.38 1.05 -17.50
CA ARG A 183 -26.12 0.61 -16.12
C ARG A 183 -24.71 1.02 -15.71
N PRO A 184 -24.51 1.54 -14.48
CA PRO A 184 -23.18 1.74 -13.94
C PRO A 184 -22.44 0.41 -13.87
N ARG A 185 -21.16 0.41 -14.21
CA ARG A 185 -20.37 -0.83 -14.23
C ARG A 185 -19.68 -1.06 -12.89
N LEU A 186 -19.86 -2.27 -12.36
CA LEU A 186 -19.08 -2.79 -11.25
C LEU A 186 -17.90 -3.57 -11.82
N THR A 187 -16.68 -3.15 -11.51
CA THR A 187 -15.45 -3.81 -11.99
C THR A 187 -14.79 -4.55 -10.83
N LYS A 188 -14.46 -5.83 -11.02
CA LYS A 188 -13.72 -6.61 -10.04
C LYS A 188 -12.21 -6.51 -10.31
N LEU A 189 -11.44 -6.22 -9.27
CA LEU A 189 -9.99 -6.22 -9.28
C LEU A 189 -9.48 -7.31 -8.34
N ASN A 190 -8.50 -8.06 -8.80
CA ASN A 190 -7.68 -8.88 -7.93
C ASN A 190 -6.43 -8.09 -7.53
N VAL A 191 -6.23 -7.93 -6.23
CA VAL A 191 -5.07 -7.24 -5.65
C VAL A 191 -4.13 -8.27 -5.07
N SER A 192 -2.87 -8.21 -5.48
CA SER A 192 -1.77 -8.95 -4.86
C SER A 192 -0.76 -7.97 -4.29
N VAL A 193 -0.58 -8.02 -2.98
CA VAL A 193 0.45 -7.29 -2.26
C VAL A 193 1.58 -8.29 -2.00
N PRO A 194 2.77 -8.10 -2.62
CA PRO A 194 3.90 -8.96 -2.33
C PRO A 194 4.32 -8.78 -0.86
N PRO A 195 4.91 -9.82 -0.25
CA PRO A 195 5.54 -9.64 1.06
C PRO A 195 6.60 -8.54 0.94
N LYS A 196 6.81 -7.77 2.02
CA LYS A 196 7.74 -6.65 2.03
C LYS A 196 9.21 -7.03 1.79
N TRP A 197 9.53 -8.31 1.61
CA TRP A 197 10.85 -8.84 1.36
C TRP A 197 11.06 -9.23 -0.11
N THR A 198 12.00 -8.55 -0.76
CA THR A 198 12.92 -9.14 -1.74
C THR A 198 14.29 -8.48 -1.50
N PRO A 199 15.37 -9.25 -1.24
CA PRO A 199 16.73 -8.71 -1.03
C PRO A 199 17.21 -7.82 -2.17
N GLU A 200 16.71 -8.03 -3.39
CA GLU A 200 17.16 -7.36 -4.60
C GLU A 200 16.68 -5.91 -4.74
N GLU A 201 15.57 -5.51 -4.09
CA GLU A 201 14.91 -4.22 -4.37
C GLU A 201 15.34 -3.05 -3.46
N TYR A 202 15.96 -3.32 -2.30
CA TYR A 202 16.39 -2.24 -1.40
C TYR A 202 17.62 -1.48 -1.93
N MET A 203 18.43 -2.11 -2.81
CA MET A 203 19.52 -1.44 -3.52
C MET A 203 19.03 -0.46 -4.58
N THR A 204 17.78 -0.57 -5.04
CA THR A 204 17.23 0.29 -6.11
C THR A 204 16.55 1.56 -5.58
N CYS A 205 16.22 1.64 -4.29
CA CYS A 205 15.65 2.86 -3.68
C CYS A 205 16.69 3.95 -3.37
N ALA A 206 17.99 3.67 -3.48
CA ALA A 206 19.06 4.60 -3.15
C ALA A 206 19.71 5.29 -4.37
N LEU A 207 19.25 5.02 -5.60
CA LEU A 207 19.84 5.60 -6.82
C LEU A 207 18.77 6.20 -7.73
N PRO A 208 18.98 7.42 -8.27
CA PRO A 208 18.15 7.90 -9.38
C PRO A 208 18.36 6.99 -10.60
N PRO A 209 17.36 6.83 -11.48
CA PRO A 209 17.45 5.89 -12.59
C PRO A 209 18.52 6.36 -13.59
N SER A 210 19.69 5.72 -13.56
CA SER A 210 20.66 5.81 -14.66
C SER A 210 20.30 4.79 -15.72
N SER A 211 20.01 5.29 -16.91
CA SER A 211 19.78 4.55 -18.15
C SER A 211 21.06 3.87 -18.63
N SER A 212 21.12 2.52 -18.67
CA SER A 212 21.87 1.75 -19.69
C SER A 212 21.65 0.22 -19.57
N GLU A 213 20.84 -0.27 -20.51
CA GLU A 213 20.87 -1.52 -21.30
C GLU A 213 21.41 -2.90 -20.80
N LYS A 214 20.57 -3.92 -21.11
CA LYS A 214 20.81 -5.33 -21.56
C LYS A 214 21.43 -6.30 -20.54
N ASP A 215 20.88 -7.49 -20.25
CA ASP A 215 20.37 -8.51 -21.18
C ASP A 215 19.57 -9.65 -20.45
N SER A 216 18.84 -10.44 -21.25
CA SER A 216 18.40 -11.85 -21.06
C SER A 216 17.07 -12.22 -20.35
N GLU A 217 16.31 -13.06 -21.07
CA GLU A 217 14.96 -13.59 -20.87
C GLU A 217 14.76 -14.50 -19.64
N VAL A 218 13.57 -14.42 -19.04
CA VAL A 218 12.59 -15.51 -18.76
C VAL A 218 11.74 -15.11 -17.53
N ASN A 219 10.63 -14.43 -17.82
CA ASN A 219 9.34 -14.39 -17.09
C ASN A 219 8.65 -13.11 -17.54
N GLN A 220 7.80 -13.19 -18.58
CA GLN A 220 7.02 -12.02 -18.98
C GLN A 220 6.13 -11.59 -17.81
N PRO A 221 6.33 -10.40 -17.20
CA PRO A 221 5.36 -9.86 -16.26
C PRO A 221 4.14 -9.45 -17.10
N LYS A 222 2.94 -9.89 -16.69
CA LYS A 222 1.69 -9.36 -17.26
C LYS A 222 1.77 -7.82 -17.27
N PRO A 223 1.37 -7.15 -18.36
CA PRO A 223 1.61 -5.71 -18.52
C PRO A 223 0.97 -4.97 -17.35
N VAL A 224 1.81 -4.20 -16.64
CA VAL A 224 1.38 -3.35 -15.54
C VAL A 224 0.45 -2.30 -16.13
N GLN A 225 -0.86 -2.52 -15.97
CA GLN A 225 -1.87 -1.56 -16.42
C GLN A 225 -1.80 -0.36 -15.49
N HIS A 226 -0.99 0.64 -15.85
CA HIS A 226 -0.84 1.88 -15.10
C HIS A 226 -2.16 2.65 -15.14
N ALA A 227 -2.94 2.55 -14.07
CA ALA A 227 -4.21 3.24 -13.92
C ALA A 227 -4.15 4.05 -12.62
N PRO A 228 -4.58 5.33 -12.60
CA PRO A 228 -4.53 6.17 -11.40
C PRO A 228 -5.29 5.58 -10.19
N LEU A 229 -6.25 4.67 -10.41
CA LEU A 229 -6.89 3.92 -9.33
C LEU A 229 -5.91 3.00 -8.60
N VAL A 230 -4.98 2.37 -9.32
CA VAL A 230 -3.94 1.50 -8.75
C VAL A 230 -3.00 2.32 -7.86
N ASP A 231 -2.70 3.56 -8.24
CA ASP A 231 -1.88 4.45 -7.43
C ASP A 231 -2.58 4.85 -6.13
N CYS A 232 -3.90 5.07 -6.17
CA CYS A 232 -4.71 5.24 -4.96
C CYS A 232 -4.70 3.98 -4.07
N ILE A 233 -4.83 2.79 -4.65
CA ILE A 233 -4.76 1.51 -3.91
C ILE A 233 -3.40 1.35 -3.23
N ARG A 234 -2.31 1.76 -3.91
CA ARG A 234 -0.94 1.71 -3.37
C ARG A 234 -0.72 2.62 -2.17
N THR A 235 -1.52 3.68 -2.00
CA THR A 235 -1.41 4.52 -0.79
C THR A 235 -1.96 3.83 0.46
N ARG A 236 -2.79 2.78 0.30
CA ARG A 236 -3.24 1.90 1.39
C ARG A 236 -2.39 0.64 1.48
N TRP A 237 -2.22 -0.06 0.37
CA TRP A 237 -1.47 -1.31 0.27
C TRP A 237 -0.22 -1.09 -0.56
N SER A 238 0.87 -0.72 0.10
CA SER A 238 2.14 -0.45 -0.56
C SER A 238 2.59 -1.64 -1.42
N ARG A 239 3.11 -1.37 -2.62
CA ARG A 239 3.52 -2.38 -3.62
C ARG A 239 2.39 -3.26 -4.17
N ALA A 240 1.13 -2.91 -3.95
CA ALA A 240 0.01 -3.61 -4.57
C ALA A 240 0.14 -3.65 -6.10
N ALA A 241 0.02 -4.85 -6.66
CA ALA A 241 -0.26 -5.10 -8.06
C ALA A 241 -1.74 -5.44 -8.21
N CYS A 242 -2.39 -4.82 -9.20
CA CYS A 242 -3.81 -5.00 -9.46
C CYS A 242 -4.01 -5.61 -10.85
N SER A 243 -4.90 -6.59 -10.96
CA SER A 243 -5.33 -7.17 -12.23
C SER A 243 -6.85 -7.13 -12.34
N TRP A 244 -7.36 -6.74 -13.51
CA TRP A 244 -8.80 -6.58 -13.73
C TRP A 244 -9.41 -7.91 -14.18
N SER A 245 -10.60 -8.21 -13.66
CA SER A 245 -11.44 -9.27 -14.22
C SER A 245 -12.33 -8.67 -15.31
N GLY A 246 -11.98 -8.91 -16.57
CA GLY A 246 -12.69 -8.36 -17.73
C GLY A 246 -12.12 -7.03 -18.23
N ASP A 247 -12.97 -6.17 -18.76
CA ASP A 247 -12.55 -4.86 -19.30
C ASP A 247 -12.08 -3.91 -18.18
N PRO A 248 -10.99 -3.15 -18.37
CA PRO A 248 -10.56 -2.14 -17.40
C PRO A 248 -11.61 -1.02 -17.29
N PRO A 249 -11.66 -0.29 -16.15
CA PRO A 249 -12.63 0.76 -15.94
C PRO A 249 -12.50 1.83 -17.01
N SER A 250 -13.66 2.41 -17.36
CA SER A 250 -13.82 3.29 -18.51
C SER A 250 -12.81 4.43 -18.60
N ILE A 251 -12.42 4.72 -19.84
CA ILE A 251 -11.49 5.72 -20.40
C ILE A 251 -11.32 7.12 -19.74
N VAL A 252 -12.11 7.50 -18.74
CA VAL A 252 -11.84 8.67 -17.88
C VAL A 252 -10.51 8.51 -17.12
N TRP A 253 -10.01 7.27 -17.00
CA TRP A 253 -8.70 6.95 -16.42
C TRP A 253 -7.52 6.97 -17.41
N ARG A 254 -7.75 7.17 -18.72
CA ARG A 254 -6.70 7.14 -19.76
C ARG A 254 -6.24 8.55 -20.20
N MET A 255 -7.07 9.58 -20.04
CA MET A 255 -6.78 10.93 -20.56
C MET A 255 -5.73 11.72 -19.78
N LEU A 256 -5.48 11.44 -18.50
CA LEU A 256 -4.53 12.25 -17.71
C LEU A 256 -3.05 11.90 -17.92
N TYR A 257 -2.73 10.77 -18.57
CA TYR A 257 -1.33 10.34 -18.78
C TYR A 257 -0.83 10.43 -20.22
N TYR A 258 -1.67 10.77 -21.20
CA TYR A 258 -1.28 10.80 -22.61
C TYR A 258 -1.34 12.17 -23.30
N GLU A 259 -1.68 13.26 -22.58
CA GLU A 259 -1.71 14.62 -23.14
C GLU A 259 -0.55 15.52 -22.70
N LYS A 260 0.51 14.96 -22.10
CA LYS A 260 1.79 15.65 -21.90
C LYS A 260 2.95 14.78 -22.39
N ALA A 261 3.07 14.67 -23.71
CA ALA A 261 4.33 14.40 -24.41
C ALA A 261 4.45 15.40 -25.56
#